data_AF-A0A8E0S661-F1
#
_entry.id   AF-A0A8E0S661-F1
#
_cell.length_a   1.000
_cell.length_b   1.000
_cell.length_c   1.000
_cell.angle_alpha   90.00
_cell.angle_beta   90.00
_cell.angle_gamma   90.00
#
_symmetry.space_group_name_H-M   'P 1'
#
loop_
_entity.id
_entity.type
_entity.pdbx_description
1 polymer ?
#
loop_
_entity_poly.entity_id
_entity_poly.type
_entity_poly.pdbx_seq_one_letter_code
_entity_poly.pdbx_strand_id
1 'polypeptide(L)'
;MLRRVAVTGLGICTPIGLTVETFWHNLLNGLSGLTAAPDSFHFLPSKVVGLIKETDMEWKKSETDRYLRENGSGIMNWKDVSRATLWAVMAAKQALIQAGFLPSLKNPIGNRAGTHFGSGMEGILEVMNTASGISRGNFKAIGPHTLTRSLANMPAGVISRLWGLRGPCMAGNTACATGLHSIGDAFRLIQYGEADLVIAGGCEAPVNPWAVAAFSRIRALSTQFNEQPTLASRPFDVRRSGFVISEGAGAMVLQAWPPPDDLAAYCRVGGCSPTPIAEIIGYGRSGMRHVTCDAYNLVSPEPTGDGAYRSMWAAMQDAGLHRIEDVDHINCHATSTTLGDAIELAAIGRLAHKHSSRELSVIKPSIVINSIKGHLGHCLGGAGAIEAVYTALAVSRGHIPGTRNLHERLPSEEICDLLAEQQVVSNGQSYVEALQRCCTLPGHDQPRVTFPRISSGTRNRRVALTNSFGFGGTNASLVLAEWTE
;
A
#
# COMPACT_ATOMS: atom_id res chain seq x y z
N MET A 1 7.28 27.92 7.29
CA MET A 1 6.05 27.10 7.38
C MET A 1 6.29 25.83 6.58
N LEU A 2 5.82 24.67 7.06
CA LEU A 2 5.86 23.43 6.28
C LEU A 2 4.94 23.57 5.06
N ARG A 3 5.36 23.04 3.91
CA ARG A 3 4.56 23.08 2.67
C ARG A 3 3.43 22.05 2.73
N ARG A 4 2.25 22.39 2.19
CA ARG A 4 1.17 21.42 1.95
C ARG A 4 1.60 20.46 0.85
N VAL A 5 1.13 19.22 0.91
CA VAL A 5 1.49 18.17 -0.05
C VAL A 5 0.23 17.58 -0.67
N ALA A 6 -0.01 17.94 -1.92
CA ALA A 6 -1.11 17.44 -2.72
C ALA A 6 -0.72 16.13 -3.43
N VAL A 7 -1.68 15.23 -3.58
CA VAL A 7 -1.58 14.08 -4.49
C VAL A 7 -2.15 14.51 -5.84
N THR A 8 -1.33 14.57 -6.89
CA THR A 8 -1.76 15.09 -8.20
C THR A 8 -1.79 14.02 -9.30
N GLY A 9 -1.32 12.80 -9.00
CA GLY A 9 -1.41 11.68 -9.93
C GLY A 9 -1.37 10.34 -9.21
N LEU A 10 -2.08 9.36 -9.76
CA LEU A 10 -2.20 8.00 -9.25
C LEU A 10 -1.87 6.99 -10.36
N GLY A 11 -1.27 5.87 -9.97
CA GLY A 11 -0.97 4.79 -10.89
C GLY A 11 -0.92 3.45 -10.19
N ILE A 12 -1.34 2.40 -10.89
CA ILE A 12 -1.51 1.10 -10.27
C ILE A 12 -1.38 -0.06 -11.26
N CYS A 13 -0.85 -1.18 -10.78
CA CYS A 13 -0.83 -2.48 -11.47
C CYS A 13 -1.12 -3.56 -10.42
N THR A 14 -2.25 -4.25 -10.56
CA THR A 14 -2.70 -5.28 -9.61
C THR A 14 -3.37 -6.45 -10.35
N PRO A 15 -3.57 -7.60 -9.69
CA PRO A 15 -4.33 -8.72 -10.26
C PRO A 15 -5.79 -8.40 -10.64
N ILE A 16 -6.37 -7.31 -10.11
CA ILE A 16 -7.74 -6.87 -10.44
C ILE A 16 -7.78 -5.63 -11.34
N GLY A 17 -6.65 -5.13 -11.83
CA GLY A 17 -6.64 -3.97 -12.70
C GLY A 17 -5.25 -3.39 -12.95
N LEU A 18 -5.00 -3.04 -14.21
CA LEU A 18 -3.75 -2.42 -14.69
C LEU A 18 -3.89 -0.93 -14.99
N THR A 19 -5.05 -0.35 -14.65
CA THR A 19 -5.32 1.09 -14.66
C THR A 19 -6.06 1.45 -13.38
N VAL A 20 -5.94 2.71 -12.95
CA VAL A 20 -6.66 3.23 -11.78
C VAL A 20 -8.17 3.00 -11.89
N GLU A 21 -8.76 3.26 -13.07
CA GLU A 21 -10.21 3.08 -13.27
C GLU A 21 -10.65 1.62 -13.28
N THR A 22 -9.91 0.73 -13.96
CA THR A 22 -10.23 -0.71 -13.96
C THR A 22 -10.11 -1.28 -12.56
N PHE A 23 -9.03 -0.93 -11.84
CA PHE A 23 -8.83 -1.32 -10.44
C PHE A 23 -9.99 -0.85 -9.57
N TRP A 24 -10.34 0.45 -9.64
CA TRP A 24 -11.40 1.04 -8.84
C TRP A 24 -12.76 0.39 -9.11
N HIS A 25 -13.12 0.24 -10.38
CA HIS A 25 -14.35 -0.42 -10.79
C HIS A 25 -14.43 -1.85 -10.28
N ASN A 26 -13.36 -2.63 -10.46
CA ASN A 26 -13.33 -4.03 -10.07
C ASN A 26 -13.36 -4.22 -8.56
N LEU A 27 -12.65 -3.35 -7.82
CA LEU A 27 -12.65 -3.33 -6.36
C LEU A 27 -14.05 -3.05 -5.81
N LEU A 28 -14.74 -2.01 -6.33
CA LEU A 28 -16.10 -1.65 -5.92
C LEU A 28 -17.18 -2.68 -6.32
N ASN A 29 -16.88 -3.56 -7.27
CA ASN A 29 -17.74 -4.69 -7.66
C ASN A 29 -17.37 -5.99 -6.94
N GLY A 30 -16.45 -5.93 -5.98
CA GLY A 30 -16.10 -7.07 -5.15
C GLY A 30 -15.26 -8.13 -5.86
N LEU A 31 -14.63 -7.85 -7.01
CA LEU A 31 -13.88 -8.85 -7.77
C LEU A 31 -12.65 -9.36 -7.00
N SER A 32 -12.28 -10.61 -7.28
CA SER A 32 -11.07 -11.27 -6.76
C SER A 32 -10.07 -11.47 -7.88
N GLY A 33 -8.83 -11.05 -7.66
CA GLY A 33 -7.67 -11.35 -8.50
C GLY A 33 -6.88 -12.56 -7.99
N LEU A 34 -7.36 -13.24 -6.95
CA LEU A 34 -6.76 -14.47 -6.45
C LEU A 34 -7.12 -15.65 -7.35
N THR A 35 -6.10 -16.45 -7.70
CA THR A 35 -6.20 -17.60 -8.60
C THR A 35 -5.37 -18.77 -8.07
N ALA A 36 -5.54 -19.94 -8.69
CA ALA A 36 -4.68 -21.08 -8.43
C ALA A 36 -3.23 -20.75 -8.80
N ALA A 37 -2.30 -21.23 -7.98
CA ALA A 37 -0.87 -21.13 -8.24
C ALA A 37 -0.51 -21.95 -9.50
N PRO A 38 0.58 -21.60 -10.21
CA PRO A 38 1.07 -22.40 -11.34
C PRO A 38 1.31 -23.87 -10.96
N ASP A 39 1.11 -24.79 -11.91
CA ASP A 39 1.28 -26.25 -11.68
C ASP A 39 2.69 -26.62 -11.19
N SER A 40 3.69 -25.81 -11.54
CA SER A 40 5.06 -25.98 -11.03
C SER A 40 5.15 -25.88 -9.50
N PHE A 41 4.14 -25.34 -8.84
CA PHE A 41 4.07 -25.21 -7.38
C PHE A 41 3.40 -26.42 -6.72
N HIS A 42 3.10 -27.52 -7.44
CA HIS A 42 2.39 -28.72 -6.94
C HIS A 42 2.99 -29.36 -5.66
N PHE A 43 4.26 -29.13 -5.33
CA PHE A 43 4.91 -29.63 -4.11
C PHE A 43 4.78 -28.70 -2.89
N LEU A 44 4.22 -27.49 -3.05
CA LEU A 44 4.14 -26.48 -1.98
C LEU A 44 2.83 -26.56 -1.16
N PRO A 45 2.81 -26.19 0.14
CA PRO A 45 1.58 -26.25 0.93
C PRO A 45 0.47 -25.30 0.47
N SER A 46 0.83 -24.06 0.12
CA SER A 46 -0.12 -23.07 -0.41
C SER A 46 -0.21 -23.15 -1.93
N LYS A 47 -1.43 -23.09 -2.46
CA LYS A 47 -1.75 -23.17 -3.91
C LYS A 47 -2.53 -21.96 -4.41
N VAL A 48 -2.50 -20.84 -3.68
CA VAL A 48 -3.27 -19.65 -4.03
C VAL A 48 -2.34 -18.45 -4.14
N VAL A 49 -2.49 -17.66 -5.21
CA VAL A 49 -1.67 -16.48 -5.48
C VAL A 49 -2.52 -15.34 -6.09
N GLY A 50 -2.10 -14.10 -5.90
CA GLY A 50 -2.51 -12.97 -6.73
C GLY A 50 -1.47 -12.72 -7.81
N LEU A 51 -1.73 -13.17 -9.05
CA LEU A 51 -0.77 -13.09 -10.15
C LEU A 51 -1.35 -12.30 -11.31
N ILE A 52 -0.57 -11.36 -11.87
CA ILE A 52 -0.93 -10.66 -13.10
C ILE A 52 -0.57 -11.57 -14.28
N LYS A 53 -1.49 -11.75 -15.23
CA LYS A 53 -1.29 -12.69 -16.35
C LYS A 53 -0.16 -12.21 -17.27
N GLU A 54 0.53 -13.15 -17.91
CA GLU A 54 1.62 -12.80 -18.85
C GLU A 54 1.09 -12.05 -20.08
N THR A 55 -0.11 -12.38 -20.56
CA THR A 55 -0.77 -11.66 -21.65
C THR A 55 -1.01 -10.19 -21.32
N ASP A 56 -1.39 -9.92 -20.06
CA ASP A 56 -1.64 -8.58 -19.54
C ASP A 56 -0.33 -7.79 -19.41
N MET A 57 0.75 -8.47 -19.01
CA MET A 57 2.10 -7.90 -19.00
C MET A 57 2.55 -7.46 -20.39
N GLU A 58 2.46 -8.34 -21.39
CA GLU A 58 2.95 -8.07 -22.74
C GLU A 58 2.18 -6.92 -23.41
N TRP A 59 0.86 -6.86 -23.18
CA TRP A 59 0.05 -5.73 -23.60
C TRP A 59 0.53 -4.43 -22.96
N LYS A 60 0.76 -4.42 -21.63
CA LYS A 60 1.25 -3.22 -20.94
C LYS A 60 2.66 -2.81 -21.32
N LYS A 61 3.57 -3.74 -21.62
CA LYS A 61 4.91 -3.44 -22.15
C LYS A 61 4.78 -2.67 -23.47
N SER A 62 3.99 -3.21 -24.40
CA SER A 62 3.74 -2.62 -25.72
C SER A 62 3.14 -1.22 -25.62
N GLU A 63 2.14 -1.04 -24.74
CA GLU A 63 1.50 0.25 -24.47
C GLU A 63 2.48 1.27 -23.88
N THR A 64 3.35 0.83 -22.96
CA THR A 64 4.38 1.69 -22.34
C THR A 64 5.48 2.09 -23.33
N ASP A 65 5.96 1.16 -24.17
CA ASP A 65 6.97 1.47 -25.18
C ASP A 65 6.47 2.46 -26.22
N ARG A 66 5.19 2.36 -26.61
CA ARG A 66 4.56 3.36 -27.50
C ARG A 66 4.61 4.75 -26.86
N TYR A 67 4.15 4.88 -25.62
CA TYR A 67 4.17 6.15 -24.90
C TYR A 67 5.58 6.76 -24.77
N LEU A 68 6.58 5.96 -24.38
CA LEU A 68 7.95 6.43 -24.21
C LEU A 68 8.59 6.88 -25.54
N ARG A 69 8.29 6.19 -26.65
CA ARG A 69 8.72 6.58 -28.00
C ARG A 69 8.11 7.90 -28.44
N GLU A 70 6.80 8.04 -28.29
CA GLU A 70 6.06 9.26 -28.68
C GLU A 70 6.53 10.49 -27.89
N ASN A 71 7.05 10.30 -26.67
CA ASN A 71 7.51 11.36 -25.78
C ASN A 71 9.05 11.45 -25.67
N GLY A 72 9.80 10.87 -26.62
CA GLY A 72 11.24 11.13 -26.76
C GLY A 72 12.17 10.55 -25.68
N SER A 73 11.68 9.63 -24.83
CA SER A 73 12.49 8.98 -23.78
C SER A 73 13.14 7.66 -24.23
N GLY A 74 12.94 7.28 -25.49
CA GLY A 74 13.49 6.08 -26.11
C GLY A 74 12.70 4.81 -25.79
N ILE A 75 13.27 3.65 -26.14
CA ILE A 75 12.69 2.33 -25.83
C ILE A 75 13.39 1.77 -24.60
N MET A 76 12.60 1.15 -23.72
CA MET A 76 13.12 0.40 -22.58
C MET A 76 13.45 -1.03 -23.02
N ASN A 77 14.65 -1.51 -22.71
CA ASN A 77 14.90 -2.95 -22.84
C ASN A 77 14.34 -3.66 -21.61
N TRP A 78 13.17 -4.25 -21.73
CA TRP A 78 12.50 -4.96 -20.63
C TRP A 78 13.30 -6.14 -20.07
N LYS A 79 14.34 -6.62 -20.78
CA LYS A 79 15.26 -7.65 -20.26
C LYS A 79 16.20 -7.12 -19.18
N ASP A 80 16.44 -5.81 -19.15
CA ASP A 80 17.37 -5.15 -18.23
C ASP A 80 16.81 -5.03 -16.80
N VAL A 81 15.50 -5.19 -16.66
CA VAL A 81 14.77 -4.95 -15.41
C VAL A 81 14.00 -6.16 -14.93
N SER A 82 13.76 -6.19 -13.64
CA SER A 82 12.97 -7.23 -13.01
C SER A 82 11.47 -7.06 -13.29
N ARG A 83 10.70 -8.12 -13.00
CA ARG A 83 9.23 -8.09 -13.07
C ARG A 83 8.61 -7.03 -12.14
N ALA A 84 9.16 -6.85 -10.94
CA ALA A 84 8.70 -5.83 -10.01
C ALA A 84 9.00 -4.41 -10.53
N THR A 85 10.21 -4.17 -11.06
CA THR A 85 10.59 -2.90 -11.69
C THR A 85 9.69 -2.57 -12.88
N LEU A 86 9.31 -3.58 -13.66
CA LEU A 86 8.36 -3.41 -14.76
C LEU A 86 7.00 -2.88 -14.25
N TRP A 87 6.45 -3.46 -13.18
CA TRP A 87 5.20 -2.97 -12.57
C TRP A 87 5.36 -1.54 -12.03
N ALA A 88 6.49 -1.22 -11.42
CA ALA A 88 6.81 0.11 -10.94
C ALA A 88 6.78 1.15 -12.07
N VAL A 89 7.42 0.87 -13.21
CA VAL A 89 7.44 1.77 -14.38
C VAL A 89 6.03 1.98 -14.93
N MET A 90 5.23 0.93 -15.03
CA MET A 90 3.86 1.01 -15.55
C MET A 90 2.92 1.78 -14.64
N ALA A 91 3.06 1.64 -13.32
CA ALA A 91 2.31 2.43 -12.35
C ALA A 91 2.79 3.89 -12.34
N ALA A 92 4.11 4.13 -12.30
CA ALA A 92 4.68 5.48 -12.33
C ALA A 92 4.27 6.25 -13.59
N LYS A 93 4.24 5.58 -14.74
CA LYS A 93 3.74 6.17 -15.99
C LYS A 93 2.32 6.73 -15.85
N GLN A 94 1.39 5.94 -15.30
CA GLN A 94 0.01 6.38 -15.11
C GLN A 94 -0.05 7.63 -14.22
N ALA A 95 0.67 7.60 -13.09
CA ALA A 95 0.68 8.69 -12.13
C ALA A 95 1.29 9.97 -12.72
N LEU A 96 2.41 9.86 -13.44
CA LEU A 96 3.10 10.99 -14.05
C LEU A 96 2.30 11.58 -15.23
N ILE A 97 1.64 10.76 -16.04
CA ILE A 97 0.70 11.23 -17.07
C ILE A 97 -0.43 12.04 -16.41
N GLN A 98 -1.05 11.51 -15.36
CA GLN A 98 -2.16 12.19 -14.69
C GLN A 98 -1.72 13.53 -14.06
N ALA A 99 -0.49 13.60 -13.55
CA ALA A 99 0.09 14.83 -13.01
C ALA A 99 0.60 15.82 -14.09
N GLY A 100 0.49 15.48 -15.38
CA GLY A 100 1.01 16.29 -16.48
C GLY A 100 2.53 16.30 -16.61
N PHE A 101 3.24 15.37 -15.96
CA PHE A 101 4.69 15.33 -15.96
C PHE A 101 5.22 14.50 -17.13
N LEU A 102 5.62 15.18 -18.20
CA LEU A 102 6.13 14.51 -19.40
C LEU A 102 7.52 13.90 -19.19
N PRO A 103 7.78 12.72 -19.81
CA PRO A 103 9.11 12.13 -19.89
C PRO A 103 10.08 13.04 -20.65
N SER A 104 11.16 13.50 -20.03
CA SER A 104 12.23 14.22 -20.74
C SER A 104 13.51 14.31 -19.92
N LEU A 105 14.64 13.88 -20.49
CA LEU A 105 15.96 14.06 -19.87
C LEU A 105 16.44 15.52 -19.81
N LYS A 106 15.83 16.40 -20.61
CA LYS A 106 16.14 17.85 -20.67
C LYS A 106 15.12 18.72 -19.94
N ASN A 107 14.25 18.09 -19.17
CA ASN A 107 13.29 18.74 -18.30
C ASN A 107 13.98 19.79 -17.38
N PRO A 108 13.55 21.08 -17.41
CA PRO A 108 14.15 22.15 -16.62
C PRO A 108 13.87 22.06 -15.12
N ILE A 109 12.76 21.42 -14.72
CA ILE A 109 12.36 21.22 -13.32
C ILE A 109 12.90 19.92 -12.71
N GLY A 110 13.61 19.09 -13.49
CA GLY A 110 14.05 17.76 -13.08
C GLY A 110 14.86 17.74 -11.77
N ASN A 111 15.67 18.76 -11.48
CA ASN A 111 16.47 18.84 -10.24
C ASN A 111 15.62 19.02 -8.97
N ARG A 112 14.35 19.41 -9.11
CA ARG A 112 13.37 19.57 -8.02
C ARG A 112 12.31 18.48 -8.05
N ALA A 113 12.44 17.52 -8.96
CA ALA A 113 11.53 16.38 -9.11
C ALA A 113 12.29 15.10 -8.76
N GLY A 114 11.85 14.39 -7.73
CA GLY A 114 12.50 13.18 -7.21
C GLY A 114 11.67 11.91 -7.41
N THR A 115 12.25 10.78 -6.99
CA THR A 115 11.63 9.47 -6.96
C THR A 115 11.90 8.80 -5.61
N HIS A 116 10.86 8.28 -4.96
CA HIS A 116 10.99 7.41 -3.80
C HIS A 116 10.18 6.12 -4.00
N PHE A 117 10.82 5.07 -4.51
CA PHE A 117 10.11 3.85 -4.93
C PHE A 117 10.81 2.61 -4.36
N GLY A 118 10.10 1.84 -3.54
CA GLY A 118 10.67 0.69 -2.83
C GLY A 118 10.16 -0.68 -3.29
N SER A 119 10.90 -1.73 -2.95
CA SER A 119 10.50 -3.14 -3.00
C SER A 119 10.99 -3.82 -1.72
N GLY A 120 10.23 -4.79 -1.20
CA GLY A 120 10.63 -5.56 -0.03
C GLY A 120 11.58 -6.70 -0.39
N MET A 121 11.30 -7.41 -1.48
CA MET A 121 11.94 -8.68 -1.83
C MET A 121 12.35 -8.73 -3.32
N GLU A 122 13.22 -7.81 -3.73
CA GLU A 122 13.77 -7.76 -5.10
C GLU A 122 14.87 -8.81 -5.34
N GLY A 123 14.98 -9.33 -6.57
CA GLY A 123 16.15 -10.11 -7.01
C GLY A 123 16.18 -11.59 -6.66
N ILE A 124 15.29 -12.11 -5.81
CA ILE A 124 15.32 -13.53 -5.42
C ILE A 124 15.21 -14.47 -6.63
N LEU A 125 14.33 -14.16 -7.58
CA LEU A 125 14.17 -14.97 -8.79
C LEU A 125 15.47 -15.00 -9.62
N GLU A 126 16.21 -13.90 -9.67
CA GLU A 126 17.49 -13.83 -10.38
C GLU A 126 18.57 -14.66 -9.70
N VAL A 127 18.62 -14.62 -8.37
CA VAL A 127 19.51 -15.48 -7.58
C VAL A 127 19.18 -16.95 -7.84
N MET A 128 17.89 -17.34 -7.83
CA MET A 128 17.48 -18.71 -8.10
C MET A 128 17.89 -19.18 -9.50
N ASN A 129 17.68 -18.34 -10.52
CA ASN A 129 17.96 -18.68 -11.91
C ASN A 129 19.47 -18.83 -12.20
N THR A 130 20.32 -18.15 -11.43
CA THR A 130 21.78 -18.10 -11.68
C THR A 130 22.59 -18.98 -10.71
N ALA A 131 22.06 -19.29 -9.53
CA ALA A 131 22.78 -19.97 -8.44
C ALA A 131 23.42 -21.30 -8.87
N SER A 132 22.69 -22.18 -9.57
CA SER A 132 23.22 -23.49 -9.96
C SER A 132 24.44 -23.39 -10.89
N GLY A 133 24.46 -22.40 -11.78
CA GLY A 133 25.59 -22.16 -12.67
C GLY A 133 26.81 -21.65 -11.90
N ILE A 134 26.62 -20.74 -10.95
CA ILE A 134 27.69 -20.23 -10.09
C ILE A 134 28.29 -21.32 -9.21
N SER A 135 27.47 -22.18 -8.59
CA SER A 135 27.97 -23.30 -7.79
C SER A 135 28.80 -24.30 -8.61
N ARG A 136 28.66 -24.31 -9.94
CA ARG A 136 29.45 -25.13 -10.88
C ARG A 136 30.64 -24.38 -11.48
N GLY A 137 30.96 -23.17 -11.00
CA GLY A 137 32.05 -22.36 -11.52
C GLY A 137 31.79 -21.73 -12.90
N ASN A 138 30.53 -21.69 -13.37
CA ASN A 138 30.20 -21.12 -14.67
C ASN A 138 29.90 -19.61 -14.55
N PHE A 139 30.90 -18.77 -14.78
CA PHE A 139 30.75 -17.30 -14.83
C PHE A 139 29.66 -16.84 -15.82
N LYS A 140 29.52 -17.50 -16.97
CA LYS A 140 28.53 -17.14 -18.01
C LYS A 140 27.07 -17.43 -17.60
N ALA A 141 26.84 -18.08 -16.47
CA ALA A 141 25.49 -18.28 -15.94
C ALA A 141 24.87 -16.99 -15.39
N ILE A 142 25.69 -15.99 -15.05
CA ILE A 142 25.23 -14.65 -14.69
C ILE A 142 25.19 -13.78 -15.95
N GLY A 143 23.99 -13.29 -16.29
CA GLY A 143 23.80 -12.36 -17.38
C GLY A 143 24.19 -10.92 -17.00
N PRO A 144 24.44 -10.04 -17.98
CA PRO A 144 24.82 -8.64 -17.72
C PRO A 144 23.76 -7.85 -16.94
N HIS A 145 22.50 -8.28 -16.97
CA HIS A 145 21.38 -7.60 -16.30
C HIS A 145 21.06 -8.17 -14.91
N THR A 146 21.73 -9.25 -14.47
CA THR A 146 21.40 -9.88 -13.18
C THR A 146 21.46 -8.90 -12.01
N LEU A 147 22.46 -8.00 -11.99
CA LEU A 147 22.55 -6.96 -10.94
C LEU A 147 21.44 -5.91 -11.06
N THR A 148 21.16 -5.39 -12.24
CA THR A 148 20.10 -4.38 -12.46
C THR A 148 18.70 -4.96 -12.23
N ARG A 149 18.55 -6.28 -12.24
CA ARG A 149 17.32 -7.00 -11.90
C ARG A 149 17.23 -7.41 -10.43
N SER A 150 18.29 -7.20 -9.64
CA SER A 150 18.36 -7.66 -8.24
C SER A 150 18.44 -6.55 -7.21
N LEU A 151 18.88 -5.36 -7.60
CA LEU A 151 19.04 -4.24 -6.68
C LEU A 151 17.68 -3.60 -6.34
N ALA A 152 17.36 -3.52 -5.04
CA ALA A 152 16.07 -3.00 -4.56
C ALA A 152 15.79 -1.54 -4.94
N ASN A 153 16.82 -0.76 -5.31
CA ASN A 153 16.65 0.63 -5.75
C ASN A 153 16.42 0.80 -7.26
N MET A 154 16.45 -0.28 -8.03
CA MET A 154 16.28 -0.23 -9.50
C MET A 154 14.92 0.31 -9.94
N PRO A 155 13.78 0.00 -9.27
CA PRO A 155 12.51 0.66 -9.56
C PRO A 155 12.64 2.20 -9.57
N ALA A 156 13.23 2.78 -8.52
CA ALA A 156 13.42 4.22 -8.40
C ALA A 156 14.38 4.78 -9.46
N GLY A 157 15.50 4.11 -9.71
CA GLY A 157 16.50 4.53 -10.69
C GLY A 157 15.98 4.52 -12.12
N VAL A 158 15.22 3.48 -12.50
CA VAL A 158 14.64 3.34 -13.83
C VAL A 158 13.57 4.40 -14.07
N ILE A 159 12.66 4.62 -13.11
CA ILE A 159 11.66 5.70 -13.20
C ILE A 159 12.37 7.06 -13.35
N SER A 160 13.38 7.32 -12.52
CA SER A 160 14.11 8.59 -12.56
C SER A 160 14.78 8.83 -13.92
N ARG A 161 15.40 7.79 -14.48
CA ARG A 161 16.02 7.83 -15.81
C ARG A 161 15.00 8.11 -16.91
N LEU A 162 13.85 7.44 -16.89
CA LEU A 162 12.83 7.56 -17.93
C LEU A 162 12.15 8.93 -17.94
N TRP A 163 11.97 9.59 -16.79
CA TRP A 163 11.31 10.89 -16.70
C TRP A 163 12.24 12.09 -16.45
N GLY A 164 13.54 11.88 -16.35
CA GLY A 164 14.51 12.95 -16.09
C GLY A 164 14.36 13.56 -14.69
N LEU A 165 13.99 12.75 -13.71
CA LEU A 165 13.85 13.12 -12.30
C LEU A 165 15.24 13.11 -11.66
N ARG A 166 15.77 14.28 -11.35
CA ARG A 166 17.15 14.52 -10.89
C ARG A 166 17.22 15.02 -9.45
N GLY A 167 16.07 15.16 -8.78
CA GLY A 167 16.00 15.36 -7.34
C GLY A 167 16.36 14.08 -6.55
N PRO A 168 15.93 13.97 -5.29
CA PRO A 168 16.19 12.78 -4.47
C PRO A 168 15.72 11.50 -5.17
N CYS A 169 16.60 10.51 -5.32
CA CYS A 169 16.30 9.20 -5.90
C CYS A 169 16.57 8.12 -4.85
N MET A 170 15.53 7.70 -4.15
CA MET A 170 15.61 6.80 -2.99
C MET A 170 14.72 5.59 -3.14
N ALA A 171 15.02 4.54 -2.38
CA ALA A 171 14.24 3.32 -2.32
C ALA A 171 14.14 2.84 -0.88
N GLY A 172 12.91 2.78 -0.35
CA GLY A 172 12.64 2.17 0.94
C GLY A 172 12.72 0.64 0.83
N ASN A 173 13.18 -0.01 1.89
CA ASN A 173 12.99 -1.44 2.08
C ASN A 173 12.73 -1.71 3.57
N THR A 174 11.46 -1.86 3.89
CA THR A 174 10.96 -2.13 5.25
C THR A 174 9.87 -3.20 5.17
N ALA A 175 10.18 -4.31 4.49
CA ALA A 175 9.26 -5.43 4.27
C ALA A 175 7.88 -4.96 3.76
N CYS A 176 6.78 -5.38 4.40
CA CYS A 176 5.42 -5.04 3.98
C CYS A 176 5.04 -3.56 4.18
N ALA A 177 5.81 -2.79 4.97
CA ALA A 177 5.61 -1.36 5.15
C ALA A 177 6.29 -0.48 4.08
N THR A 178 7.05 -1.10 3.16
CA THR A 178 7.93 -0.40 2.19
C THR A 178 7.22 0.68 1.37
N GLY A 179 6.10 0.34 0.73
CA GLY A 179 5.38 1.29 -0.13
C GLY A 179 4.82 2.47 0.65
N LEU A 180 4.32 2.23 1.87
CA LEU A 180 3.74 3.28 2.71
C LEU A 180 4.82 4.20 3.29
N HIS A 181 5.94 3.64 3.73
CA HIS A 181 7.12 4.42 4.12
C HIS A 181 7.66 5.26 2.96
N SER A 182 7.71 4.70 1.74
CA SER A 182 8.20 5.44 0.58
C SER A 182 7.35 6.67 0.27
N ILE A 183 6.02 6.56 0.41
CA ILE A 183 5.09 7.69 0.26
C ILE A 183 5.22 8.69 1.40
N GLY A 184 5.31 8.22 2.65
CA GLY A 184 5.49 9.09 3.82
C GLY A 184 6.81 9.85 3.84
N ASP A 185 7.90 9.20 3.44
CA ASP A 185 9.22 9.81 3.34
C ASP A 185 9.23 10.85 2.20
N ALA A 186 8.59 10.55 1.06
CA ALA A 186 8.39 11.54 -0.01
C ALA A 186 7.54 12.74 0.42
N PHE A 187 6.51 12.52 1.23
CA PHE A 187 5.75 13.59 1.88
C PHE A 187 6.66 14.51 2.69
N ARG A 188 7.59 13.96 3.48
CA ARG A 188 8.57 14.77 4.24
C ARG A 188 9.54 15.53 3.35
N LEU A 189 10.09 14.91 2.30
CA LEU A 189 10.98 15.60 1.35
C LEU A 189 10.31 16.87 0.80
N ILE A 190 9.03 16.78 0.46
CA ILE A 190 8.27 17.93 -0.02
C ILE A 190 7.97 18.90 1.12
N GLN A 191 7.51 18.45 2.29
CA GLN A 191 7.25 19.36 3.41
C GLN A 191 8.47 20.20 3.81
N TYR A 192 9.67 19.62 3.76
CA TYR A 192 10.93 20.25 4.17
C TYR A 192 11.65 21.06 3.07
N GLY A 193 11.16 21.07 1.83
CA GLY A 193 11.77 21.87 0.76
C GLY A 193 12.77 21.13 -0.12
N GLU A 194 12.98 19.84 0.07
CA GLU A 194 14.02 19.07 -0.64
C GLU A 194 13.63 18.72 -2.10
N ALA A 195 12.33 18.67 -2.40
CA ALA A 195 11.80 18.47 -3.75
C ALA A 195 10.42 19.15 -3.89
N ASP A 196 10.08 19.64 -5.07
CA ASP A 196 8.75 20.22 -5.35
C ASP A 196 7.75 19.16 -5.84
N LEU A 197 8.25 18.06 -6.39
CA LEU A 197 7.49 16.92 -6.87
C LEU A 197 8.25 15.63 -6.56
N VAL A 198 7.56 14.61 -6.08
CA VAL A 198 8.15 13.27 -5.89
C VAL A 198 7.16 12.22 -6.38
N ILE A 199 7.60 11.36 -7.31
CA ILE A 199 6.87 10.12 -7.61
C ILE A 199 7.25 9.08 -6.55
N ALA A 200 6.27 8.66 -5.76
CA ALA A 200 6.47 7.77 -4.63
C ALA A 200 5.61 6.52 -4.71
N GLY A 201 6.08 5.41 -4.16
CA GLY A 201 5.31 4.17 -4.19
C GLY A 201 6.10 2.93 -3.83
N GLY A 202 5.57 1.79 -4.26
CA GLY A 202 6.22 0.50 -4.06
C GLY A 202 5.72 -0.55 -5.03
N CYS A 203 6.55 -1.57 -5.26
CA CYS A 203 6.27 -2.69 -6.13
C CYS A 203 6.74 -4.00 -5.52
N GLU A 204 6.15 -5.10 -5.96
CA GLU A 204 6.66 -6.44 -5.69
C GLU A 204 6.26 -7.43 -6.79
N ALA A 205 7.11 -8.42 -7.05
CA ALA A 205 6.79 -9.58 -7.87
C ALA A 205 7.29 -10.88 -7.22
N PRO A 206 6.78 -11.23 -6.03
CA PRO A 206 7.40 -12.25 -5.18
C PRO A 206 6.87 -13.65 -5.48
N VAL A 207 5.97 -13.82 -6.46
CA VAL A 207 5.32 -15.10 -6.76
C VAL A 207 6.30 -16.03 -7.48
N ASN A 208 7.13 -16.71 -6.71
CA ASN A 208 8.09 -17.73 -7.16
C ASN A 208 8.12 -18.89 -6.15
N PRO A 209 8.59 -20.09 -6.55
CA PRO A 209 8.45 -21.27 -5.69
C PRO A 209 9.29 -21.17 -4.41
N TRP A 210 10.40 -20.43 -4.41
CA TRP A 210 11.21 -20.22 -3.20
C TRP A 210 10.46 -19.35 -2.18
N ALA A 211 9.88 -18.24 -2.61
CA ALA A 211 9.15 -17.33 -1.73
C ALA A 211 7.92 -18.01 -1.14
N VAL A 212 7.15 -18.74 -1.98
CA VAL A 212 6.00 -19.51 -1.51
C VAL A 212 6.42 -20.58 -0.51
N ALA A 213 7.54 -21.29 -0.77
CA ALA A 213 8.10 -22.24 0.20
C ALA A 213 8.49 -21.54 1.52
N ALA A 214 9.26 -20.46 1.45
CA ALA A 214 9.78 -19.74 2.62
C ALA A 214 8.64 -19.21 3.51
N PHE A 215 7.64 -18.54 2.94
CA PHE A 215 6.47 -18.07 3.69
C PHE A 215 5.59 -19.22 4.19
N SER A 216 5.50 -20.34 3.46
CA SER A 216 4.80 -21.54 3.96
C SER A 216 5.51 -22.16 5.17
N ARG A 217 6.85 -22.15 5.21
CA ARG A 217 7.64 -22.72 6.31
C ARG A 217 7.42 -21.99 7.63
N ILE A 218 7.18 -20.69 7.58
CA ILE A 218 6.81 -19.87 8.76
C ILE A 218 5.30 -19.81 8.97
N ARG A 219 4.51 -20.61 8.24
CA ARG A 219 3.04 -20.68 8.33
C ARG A 219 2.34 -19.33 8.11
N ALA A 220 2.91 -18.47 7.27
CA ALA A 220 2.34 -17.16 6.98
C ALA A 220 1.30 -17.19 5.83
N LEU A 221 1.35 -18.21 4.97
CA LEU A 221 0.43 -18.35 3.83
C LEU A 221 -0.81 -19.16 4.16
N SER A 222 -1.95 -18.77 3.58
CA SER A 222 -3.17 -19.57 3.59
C SER A 222 -2.96 -20.90 2.88
N THR A 223 -3.39 -22.00 3.53
CA THR A 223 -3.34 -23.36 2.97
C THR A 223 -4.69 -24.07 3.00
N GLN A 224 -5.72 -23.48 3.63
CA GLN A 224 -7.03 -24.13 3.83
C GLN A 224 -7.98 -23.99 2.63
N PHE A 225 -7.68 -23.06 1.71
CA PHE A 225 -8.57 -22.70 0.59
C PHE A 225 -7.92 -22.92 -0.77
N ASN A 226 -7.03 -23.92 -0.88
CA ASN A 226 -6.32 -24.24 -2.12
C ASN A 226 -7.26 -24.54 -3.30
N GLU A 227 -8.39 -25.19 -3.04
CA GLU A 227 -9.42 -25.52 -4.06
C GLU A 227 -10.39 -24.36 -4.34
N GLN A 228 -10.37 -23.31 -3.51
CA GLN A 228 -11.23 -22.14 -3.64
C GLN A 228 -10.42 -20.83 -3.54
N PRO A 229 -9.54 -20.53 -4.53
CA PRO A 229 -8.62 -19.40 -4.49
C PRO A 229 -9.23 -18.06 -4.10
N THR A 230 -10.41 -17.76 -4.63
CA THR A 230 -11.12 -16.48 -4.44
C THR A 230 -11.67 -16.28 -3.02
N LEU A 231 -11.62 -17.34 -2.19
CA LEU A 231 -12.06 -17.37 -0.79
C LEU A 231 -10.90 -17.38 0.21
N ALA A 232 -9.65 -17.49 -0.26
CA ALA A 232 -8.50 -17.78 0.60
C ALA A 232 -8.04 -16.62 1.48
N SER A 233 -8.08 -15.40 0.95
CA SER A 233 -7.80 -14.17 1.71
C SER A 233 -9.11 -13.63 2.28
N ARG A 234 -9.21 -13.61 3.61
CA ARG A 234 -10.43 -13.31 4.36
C ARG A 234 -10.11 -12.53 5.64
N PRO A 235 -9.64 -11.27 5.50
CA PRO A 235 -9.28 -10.46 6.67
C PRO A 235 -10.42 -10.40 7.68
N PHE A 236 -10.08 -10.51 8.96
CA PHE A 236 -11.01 -10.50 10.10
C PHE A 236 -12.01 -11.66 10.18
N ASP A 237 -11.99 -12.62 9.25
CA ASP A 237 -12.88 -13.79 9.28
C ASP A 237 -12.38 -14.82 10.31
N VAL A 238 -13.28 -15.52 10.98
CA VAL A 238 -12.92 -16.58 11.94
C VAL A 238 -12.12 -17.71 11.29
N ARG A 239 -12.30 -17.97 9.99
CA ARG A 239 -11.59 -19.03 9.26
C ARG A 239 -10.30 -18.56 8.60
N ARG A 240 -9.82 -17.35 8.89
CA ARG A 240 -8.55 -16.83 8.36
C ARG A 240 -7.38 -17.72 8.80
N SER A 241 -6.45 -17.98 7.89
CA SER A 241 -5.38 -18.96 8.11
C SER A 241 -4.02 -18.56 7.51
N GLY A 242 -3.84 -17.28 7.22
CA GLY A 242 -2.64 -16.74 6.58
C GLY A 242 -2.98 -15.86 5.39
N PHE A 243 -1.98 -15.11 4.93
CA PHE A 243 -2.15 -14.24 3.77
C PHE A 243 -2.03 -15.00 2.45
N VAL A 244 -2.50 -14.39 1.37
CA VAL A 244 -2.27 -14.90 0.00
C VAL A 244 -1.23 -14.02 -0.66
N ILE A 245 -0.11 -14.59 -1.08
CA ILE A 245 0.99 -13.83 -1.70
C ILE A 245 0.55 -13.26 -3.06
N SER A 246 0.95 -12.03 -3.37
CA SER A 246 0.54 -11.32 -4.59
C SER A 246 1.66 -10.45 -5.16
N GLU A 247 1.48 -9.99 -6.40
CA GLU A 247 2.38 -9.07 -7.10
C GLU A 247 1.65 -7.82 -7.63
N GLY A 248 2.41 -6.78 -7.95
CA GLY A 248 1.88 -5.52 -8.43
C GLY A 248 2.72 -4.31 -8.04
N ALA A 249 2.16 -3.12 -8.27
CA ALA A 249 2.73 -1.84 -7.87
C ALA A 249 1.65 -0.77 -7.66
N GLY A 250 1.92 0.15 -6.75
CA GLY A 250 1.17 1.39 -6.56
C GLY A 250 2.10 2.59 -6.64
N ALA A 251 1.64 3.69 -7.24
CA ALA A 251 2.41 4.91 -7.45
C ALA A 251 1.54 6.16 -7.23
N MET A 252 2.12 7.18 -6.60
CA MET A 252 1.49 8.48 -6.36
C MET A 252 2.47 9.61 -6.70
N VAL A 253 2.03 10.59 -7.47
CA VAL A 253 2.75 11.85 -7.62
C VAL A 253 2.34 12.77 -6.48
N LEU A 254 3.31 13.10 -5.63
CA LEU A 254 3.17 14.07 -4.56
C LEU A 254 3.76 15.39 -5.01
N GLN A 255 3.10 16.50 -4.70
CA GLN A 255 3.48 17.83 -5.19
C GLN A 255 3.31 18.88 -4.09
N ALA A 256 4.26 19.81 -3.99
CA ALA A 256 4.13 20.98 -3.12
C ALA A 256 2.92 21.82 -3.54
N TRP A 257 2.15 22.31 -2.56
CA TRP A 257 0.99 23.15 -2.84
C TRP A 257 1.02 24.52 -2.13
N PRO A 258 0.73 25.63 -2.85
CA PRO A 258 0.63 25.71 -4.31
C PRO A 258 1.97 25.35 -4.98
N PRO A 259 1.95 24.77 -6.21
CA PRO A 259 3.19 24.45 -6.90
C PRO A 259 3.89 25.72 -7.36
N PRO A 260 5.24 25.75 -7.39
CA PRO A 260 5.98 26.83 -8.03
C PRO A 260 5.53 27.07 -9.47
N ASP A 261 5.53 28.33 -9.92
CA ASP A 261 4.96 28.73 -11.22
C ASP A 261 5.54 27.97 -12.41
N ASP A 262 6.84 27.70 -12.38
CA ASP A 262 7.55 26.99 -13.44
C ASP A 262 7.25 25.48 -13.45
N LEU A 263 7.05 24.86 -12.27
CA LEU A 263 6.51 23.50 -12.15
C LEU A 263 5.07 23.44 -12.67
N ALA A 264 4.22 24.39 -12.27
CA ALA A 264 2.85 24.47 -12.74
C ALA A 264 2.78 24.66 -14.26
N ALA A 265 3.65 25.51 -14.82
CA ALA A 265 3.78 25.73 -16.25
C ALA A 265 4.26 24.46 -16.99
N TYR A 266 5.24 23.75 -16.45
CA TYR A 266 5.72 22.49 -17.03
C TYR A 266 4.62 21.44 -17.07
N CYS A 267 3.88 21.23 -15.97
CA CYS A 267 2.78 20.27 -15.93
C CYS A 267 1.68 20.61 -16.96
N ARG A 268 1.34 21.90 -17.12
CA ARG A 268 0.36 22.35 -18.12
C ARG A 268 0.77 22.03 -19.55
N VAL A 269 2.06 22.11 -19.89
CA VAL A 269 2.57 21.71 -21.22
C VAL A 269 2.33 20.22 -21.48
N GLY A 270 2.35 19.39 -20.43
CA GLY A 270 1.98 17.98 -20.49
C GLY A 270 0.50 17.70 -20.75
N GLY A 271 -0.32 18.73 -20.96
CA GLY A 271 -1.74 18.59 -21.30
C GLY A 271 -2.65 18.38 -20.09
N CYS A 272 -2.13 18.49 -18.86
CA CYS A 272 -2.92 18.39 -17.63
C CYS A 272 -2.54 19.52 -16.66
N SER A 273 -3.54 20.20 -16.10
CA SER A 273 -3.31 21.01 -14.89
C SER A 273 -3.17 20.05 -13.71
N PRO A 274 -2.21 20.23 -12.79
CA PRO A 274 -2.12 19.41 -11.60
C PRO A 274 -3.38 19.65 -10.76
N THR A 275 -4.35 18.75 -10.86
CA THR A 275 -5.59 18.77 -10.07
C THR A 275 -5.37 17.88 -8.86
N PRO A 276 -5.36 18.43 -7.65
CA PRO A 276 -5.23 17.64 -6.45
C PRO A 276 -6.39 16.63 -6.32
N ILE A 277 -6.04 15.37 -6.08
CA ILE A 277 -6.96 14.25 -5.88
C ILE A 277 -7.26 14.10 -4.39
N ALA A 278 -6.22 14.24 -3.56
CA ALA A 278 -6.24 14.16 -2.11
C ALA A 278 -5.08 14.99 -1.53
N GLU A 279 -5.05 15.15 -0.21
CA GLU A 279 -3.95 15.74 0.54
C GLU A 279 -3.38 14.70 1.51
N ILE A 280 -2.05 14.58 1.59
CA ILE A 280 -1.42 13.85 2.71
C ILE A 280 -1.23 14.86 3.83
N ILE A 281 -1.87 14.60 4.97
CA ILE A 281 -1.88 15.54 6.09
C ILE A 281 -1.10 15.03 7.31
N GLY A 282 -0.82 13.73 7.40
CA GLY A 282 0.00 13.20 8.49
C GLY A 282 0.69 11.88 8.18
N TYR A 283 1.83 11.65 8.83
CA TYR A 283 2.67 10.47 8.67
C TYR A 283 3.28 10.00 9.99
N GLY A 284 2.89 8.79 10.40
CA GLY A 284 3.36 8.10 11.60
C GLY A 284 4.53 7.18 11.33
N ARG A 285 5.74 7.75 11.33
CA ARG A 285 7.03 7.02 11.42
C ARG A 285 8.02 7.76 12.31
N SER A 286 7.98 9.09 12.25
CA SER A 286 8.85 9.98 13.02
C SER A 286 8.08 11.25 13.39
N GLY A 287 7.69 11.34 14.66
CA GLY A 287 7.41 12.59 15.35
C GLY A 287 8.42 12.73 16.50
N MET A 288 8.58 13.93 17.08
CA MET A 288 9.63 14.29 18.05
C MET A 288 9.78 13.36 19.29
N ARG A 289 8.90 12.37 19.51
CA ARG A 289 8.93 11.47 20.67
C ARG A 289 8.47 10.02 20.43
N HIS A 290 8.23 9.56 19.20
CA HIS A 290 7.58 8.25 18.99
C HIS A 290 8.35 7.33 18.03
N VAL A 291 8.91 6.25 18.61
CA VAL A 291 9.45 5.10 17.88
C VAL A 291 8.27 4.19 17.51
N THR A 292 7.98 4.01 16.23
CA THR A 292 6.85 3.16 15.78
C THR A 292 7.21 1.68 15.66
N CYS A 293 8.50 1.33 15.81
CA CYS A 293 8.98 -0.06 15.73
C CYS A 293 8.55 -0.91 16.93
N ASP A 294 8.09 -2.14 16.69
CA ASP A 294 7.71 -3.09 17.74
C ASP A 294 8.88 -3.46 18.66
N ALA A 295 10.10 -3.56 18.11
CA ALA A 295 11.30 -4.02 18.83
C ALA A 295 11.12 -5.35 19.60
N TYR A 296 10.34 -6.28 19.03
CA TYR A 296 9.89 -7.50 19.71
C TYR A 296 10.37 -8.79 19.02
N ASN A 297 9.92 -9.05 17.79
CA ASN A 297 10.21 -10.28 17.06
C ASN A 297 10.43 -9.99 15.56
N LEU A 298 11.16 -10.88 14.87
CA LEU A 298 11.45 -10.73 13.45
C LEU A 298 10.22 -10.93 12.55
N VAL A 299 9.24 -11.73 12.98
CA VAL A 299 8.09 -12.15 12.16
C VAL A 299 6.77 -11.86 12.88
N SER A 300 6.65 -12.29 14.13
CA SER A 300 5.43 -12.09 14.90
C SER A 300 5.28 -10.62 15.31
N PRO A 301 4.08 -10.04 15.18
CA PRO A 301 3.83 -8.71 15.74
C PRO A 301 3.99 -8.70 17.26
N GLU A 302 4.27 -7.53 17.82
CA GLU A 302 4.22 -7.34 19.27
C GLU A 302 2.80 -7.64 19.80
N PRO A 303 2.64 -8.52 20.81
CA PRO A 303 1.32 -9.05 21.20
C PRO A 303 0.31 -7.98 21.58
N THR A 304 0.75 -6.87 22.18
CA THR A 304 -0.18 -5.81 22.62
C THR A 304 -0.56 -4.83 21.52
N GLY A 305 0.05 -4.94 20.33
CA GLY A 305 -0.16 -4.02 19.22
C GLY A 305 0.36 -2.61 19.50
N ASP A 306 1.33 -2.45 20.40
CA ASP A 306 1.78 -1.13 20.85
C ASP A 306 2.39 -0.32 19.70
N GLY A 307 3.21 -0.95 18.86
CA GLY A 307 3.81 -0.30 17.69
C GLY A 307 2.78 0.17 16.66
N ALA A 308 1.76 -0.66 16.37
CA ALA A 308 0.66 -0.31 15.49
C ALA A 308 -0.14 0.90 16.02
N TYR A 309 -0.49 0.92 17.31
CA TYR A 309 -1.14 2.08 17.94
C TYR A 309 -0.26 3.33 17.89
N ARG A 310 1.04 3.21 18.24
CA ARG A 310 1.95 4.37 18.26
C ARG A 310 2.10 4.95 16.85
N SER A 311 2.13 4.10 15.82
CA SER A 311 2.12 4.49 14.41
C SER A 311 0.86 5.29 14.05
N MET A 312 -0.33 4.74 14.31
CA MET A 312 -1.60 5.41 14.02
C MET A 312 -1.73 6.74 14.76
N TRP A 313 -1.42 6.76 16.05
CA TRP A 313 -1.50 7.95 16.89
C TRP A 313 -0.48 9.03 16.45
N ALA A 314 0.74 8.64 16.07
CA ALA A 314 1.72 9.57 15.54
C ALA A 314 1.24 10.20 14.21
N ALA A 315 0.63 9.42 13.32
CA ALA A 315 0.09 9.93 12.07
C ALA A 315 -1.08 10.91 12.30
N MET A 316 -1.97 10.60 13.24
CA MET A 316 -3.07 11.51 13.64
C MET A 316 -2.54 12.81 14.24
N GLN A 317 -1.58 12.73 15.17
CA GLN A 317 -0.97 13.93 15.77
C GLN A 317 -0.27 14.81 14.74
N ASP A 318 0.46 14.21 13.79
CA ASP A 318 1.11 14.94 12.69
C ASP A 318 0.08 15.60 11.77
N ALA A 319 -1.10 15.01 11.62
CA ALA A 319 -2.24 15.57 10.91
C ALA A 319 -3.04 16.62 11.71
N GLY A 320 -2.65 16.92 12.96
CA GLY A 320 -3.40 17.80 13.85
C GLY A 320 -4.77 17.23 14.24
N LEU A 321 -4.94 15.92 14.18
CA LEU A 321 -6.15 15.20 14.60
C LEU A 321 -5.95 14.69 16.02
N HIS A 322 -6.90 15.00 16.89
CA HIS A 322 -6.79 14.69 18.32
C HIS A 322 -7.81 13.64 18.76
N ARG A 323 -8.78 13.31 17.90
CA ARG A 323 -9.87 12.42 18.21
C ARG A 323 -10.01 11.34 17.15
N ILE A 324 -10.35 10.14 17.57
CA ILE A 324 -10.63 9.04 16.63
C ILE A 324 -11.84 9.37 15.74
N GLU A 325 -12.76 10.21 16.20
CA GLU A 325 -13.91 10.67 15.43
C GLU A 325 -13.55 11.67 14.32
N ASP A 326 -12.31 12.20 14.31
CA ASP A 326 -11.77 12.94 13.16
C ASP A 326 -11.37 11.98 12.00
N VAL A 327 -11.33 10.68 12.33
CA VAL A 327 -11.20 9.43 11.56
C VAL A 327 -12.42 8.90 10.82
N ASP A 328 -12.67 9.15 9.54
CA ASP A 328 -13.89 8.56 8.93
C ASP A 328 -13.70 7.13 8.38
N HIS A 329 -12.47 6.77 8.00
CA HIS A 329 -12.15 5.47 7.41
C HIS A 329 -10.77 4.98 7.81
N ILE A 330 -10.64 3.69 8.11
CA ILE A 330 -9.36 3.03 8.33
C ILE A 330 -9.21 1.89 7.31
N ASN A 331 -8.22 2.04 6.43
CA ASN A 331 -7.74 0.98 5.54
C ASN A 331 -6.64 0.19 6.25
N CYS A 332 -6.99 -0.98 6.75
CA CYS A 332 -6.15 -1.80 7.61
C CYS A 332 -5.05 -2.55 6.86
N HIS A 333 -4.00 -2.87 7.61
CA HIS A 333 -2.99 -3.80 7.14
C HIS A 333 -3.52 -5.24 7.04
N ALA A 334 -4.46 -5.64 7.90
CA ALA A 334 -5.05 -6.97 8.05
C ALA A 334 -4.89 -7.90 6.85
N THR A 335 -3.99 -8.85 7.02
CA THR A 335 -3.49 -9.73 5.95
C THR A 335 -4.19 -11.07 5.93
N SER A 336 -5.30 -11.26 6.66
CA SER A 336 -5.96 -12.55 6.85
C SER A 336 -5.15 -13.53 7.72
N THR A 337 -4.37 -12.99 8.67
CA THR A 337 -3.58 -13.78 9.62
C THR A 337 -4.27 -13.83 10.98
N THR A 338 -4.13 -14.95 11.70
CA THR A 338 -4.79 -15.13 13.00
C THR A 338 -4.36 -14.05 13.99
N LEU A 339 -3.04 -13.91 14.25
CA LEU A 339 -2.53 -12.94 15.21
C LEU A 339 -2.62 -11.49 14.71
N GLY A 340 -2.16 -11.21 13.48
CA GLY A 340 -2.03 -9.84 12.98
C GLY A 340 -3.35 -9.09 12.88
N ASP A 341 -4.40 -9.75 12.38
CA ASP A 341 -5.71 -9.13 12.22
C ASP A 341 -6.35 -8.78 13.59
N ALA A 342 -6.22 -9.68 14.58
CA ALA A 342 -6.74 -9.44 15.94
C ALA A 342 -5.97 -8.33 16.65
N ILE A 343 -4.63 -8.32 16.53
CA ILE A 343 -3.76 -7.30 17.12
C ILE A 343 -4.01 -5.92 16.51
N GLU A 344 -4.19 -5.82 15.19
CA GLU A 344 -4.52 -4.53 14.57
C GLU A 344 -5.87 -3.99 15.02
N LEU A 345 -6.91 -4.85 15.11
CA LEU A 345 -8.19 -4.42 15.66
C LEU A 345 -8.06 -4.01 17.13
N ALA A 346 -7.33 -4.76 17.95
CA ALA A 346 -7.07 -4.37 19.34
C ALA A 346 -6.35 -3.02 19.43
N ALA A 347 -5.38 -2.75 18.56
CA ALA A 347 -4.69 -1.46 18.51
C ALA A 347 -5.63 -0.30 18.12
N ILE A 348 -6.52 -0.51 17.15
CA ILE A 348 -7.57 0.46 16.77
C ILE A 348 -8.55 0.65 17.93
N GLY A 349 -8.96 -0.44 18.59
CA GLY A 349 -9.75 -0.40 19.81
C GLY A 349 -9.06 0.43 20.89
N ARG A 350 -7.78 0.21 21.16
CA ARG A 350 -7.04 1.00 22.16
C ARG A 350 -6.95 2.47 21.79
N LEU A 351 -6.79 2.78 20.51
CA LEU A 351 -6.78 4.14 19.97
C LEU A 351 -8.13 4.84 20.20
N ALA A 352 -9.22 4.15 19.85
CA ALA A 352 -10.56 4.67 20.04
C ALA A 352 -10.90 4.89 21.52
N HIS A 353 -10.52 3.97 22.39
CA HIS A 353 -10.77 4.11 23.83
C HIS A 353 -10.02 5.31 24.43
N LYS A 354 -8.73 5.46 24.11
CA LYS A 354 -7.89 6.53 24.69
C LYS A 354 -8.20 7.92 24.15
N HIS A 355 -8.69 8.02 22.91
CA HIS A 355 -8.81 9.28 22.18
C HIS A 355 -10.19 9.51 21.57
N SER A 356 -11.24 8.97 22.18
CA SER A 356 -12.63 9.30 21.85
C SER A 356 -13.18 10.34 22.82
N SER A 357 -14.06 11.20 22.31
CA SER A 357 -14.82 12.17 23.09
C SER A 357 -16.11 11.61 23.70
N ARG A 358 -16.47 10.37 23.35
CA ARG A 358 -17.70 9.69 23.74
C ARG A 358 -17.35 8.37 24.41
N GLU A 359 -18.23 7.89 25.29
CA GLU A 359 -18.17 6.47 25.64
C GLU A 359 -18.43 5.63 24.39
N LEU A 360 -17.58 4.62 24.15
CA LEU A 360 -17.63 3.82 22.92
C LEU A 360 -18.90 2.99 22.77
N SER A 361 -19.60 2.70 23.87
CA SER A 361 -20.96 2.15 23.90
C SER A 361 -21.99 3.04 23.17
N VAL A 362 -21.66 4.32 22.95
CA VAL A 362 -22.47 5.35 22.28
C VAL A 362 -21.89 5.76 20.91
N ILE A 363 -20.79 5.14 20.45
CA ILE A 363 -20.35 5.32 19.07
C ILE A 363 -21.37 4.64 18.15
N LYS A 364 -22.29 5.44 17.60
CA LYS A 364 -22.86 5.18 16.28
C LYS A 364 -21.68 5.08 15.31
N PRO A 365 -21.49 3.98 14.56
CA PRO A 365 -20.26 3.74 13.80
C PRO A 365 -20.15 4.78 12.68
N SER A 366 -19.39 5.84 12.92
CA SER A 366 -19.01 6.82 11.89
C SER A 366 -17.77 6.39 11.13
N ILE A 367 -17.01 5.42 11.65
CA ILE A 367 -15.75 4.94 11.09
C ILE A 367 -15.97 3.63 10.35
N VAL A 368 -15.56 3.58 9.09
CA VAL A 368 -15.57 2.33 8.30
C VAL A 368 -14.19 1.71 8.35
N ILE A 369 -14.08 0.44 8.71
CA ILE A 369 -12.82 -0.31 8.77
C ILE A 369 -12.85 -1.39 7.70
N ASN A 370 -11.83 -1.47 6.85
CA ASN A 370 -11.75 -2.57 5.89
C ASN A 370 -10.31 -3.04 5.63
N SER A 371 -10.19 -4.12 4.87
CA SER A 371 -8.95 -4.50 4.18
C SER A 371 -9.25 -4.92 2.76
N ILE A 372 -8.52 -4.35 1.80
CA ILE A 372 -8.67 -4.70 0.38
C ILE A 372 -7.83 -5.92 -0.04
N LYS A 373 -7.05 -6.50 0.88
CA LYS A 373 -6.21 -7.68 0.62
C LYS A 373 -7.01 -8.95 0.34
N GLY A 374 -8.30 -8.97 0.69
CA GLY A 374 -9.24 -10.01 0.26
C GLY A 374 -9.43 -10.07 -1.26
N HIS A 375 -9.30 -8.94 -1.95
CA HIS A 375 -9.48 -8.85 -3.41
C HIS A 375 -8.23 -9.19 -4.19
N LEU A 376 -7.08 -8.68 -3.76
CA LEU A 376 -5.85 -8.71 -4.54
C LEU A 376 -4.73 -9.55 -3.92
N GLY A 377 -4.89 -10.01 -2.67
CA GLY A 377 -3.83 -10.65 -1.89
C GLY A 377 -2.88 -9.62 -1.29
N HIS A 378 -1.72 -10.09 -0.83
CA HIS A 378 -0.72 -9.29 -0.17
C HIS A 378 0.51 -9.09 -1.07
N CYS A 379 0.64 -7.88 -1.61
CA CYS A 379 1.73 -7.47 -2.51
C CYS A 379 3.02 -7.07 -1.77
N LEU A 380 3.27 -7.62 -0.57
CA LEU A 380 4.44 -7.34 0.28
C LEU A 380 4.87 -5.85 0.24
N GLY A 381 6.04 -5.53 -0.30
CA GLY A 381 6.56 -4.15 -0.38
C GLY A 381 5.72 -3.19 -1.21
N GLY A 382 4.93 -3.68 -2.17
CA GLY A 382 3.96 -2.91 -2.95
C GLY A 382 2.61 -2.68 -2.27
N ALA A 383 2.28 -3.43 -1.20
CA ALA A 383 0.95 -3.41 -0.58
C ALA A 383 0.56 -2.02 -0.07
N GLY A 384 1.40 -1.40 0.76
CA GLY A 384 1.12 -0.08 1.33
C GLY A 384 0.94 1.03 0.27
N ALA A 385 1.60 0.91 -0.89
CA ALA A 385 1.43 1.87 -1.97
C ALA A 385 0.12 1.66 -2.76
N ILE A 386 -0.23 0.41 -3.04
CA ILE A 386 -1.54 0.05 -3.63
C ILE A 386 -2.68 0.53 -2.72
N GLU A 387 -2.51 0.33 -1.42
CA GLU A 387 -3.45 0.74 -0.39
C GLU A 387 -3.56 2.25 -0.25
N ALA A 388 -2.45 2.99 -0.32
CA ALA A 388 -2.48 4.46 -0.34
C ALA A 388 -3.18 5.02 -1.59
N VAL A 389 -2.97 4.42 -2.77
CA VAL A 389 -3.72 4.77 -4.00
C VAL A 389 -5.22 4.55 -3.80
N TYR A 390 -5.60 3.39 -3.26
CA TYR A 390 -6.98 3.11 -2.88
C TYR A 390 -7.53 4.15 -1.90
N THR A 391 -6.79 4.46 -0.84
CA THR A 391 -7.21 5.41 0.20
C THR A 391 -7.40 6.82 -0.37
N ALA A 392 -6.53 7.26 -1.29
CA ALA A 392 -6.70 8.52 -2.02
C ALA A 392 -7.99 8.53 -2.86
N LEU A 393 -8.31 7.43 -3.54
CA LEU A 393 -9.57 7.29 -4.30
C LEU A 393 -10.78 7.27 -3.36
N ALA A 394 -10.70 6.63 -2.21
CA ALA A 394 -11.79 6.55 -1.24
C ALA A 394 -12.18 7.94 -0.72
N VAL A 395 -11.20 8.76 -0.32
CA VAL A 395 -11.48 10.14 0.15
C VAL A 395 -11.94 11.05 -1.00
N SER A 396 -11.39 10.90 -2.20
CA SER A 396 -11.72 11.72 -3.36
C SER A 396 -13.11 11.40 -3.92
N ARG A 397 -13.44 10.11 -4.04
CA ARG A 397 -14.68 9.62 -4.70
C ARG A 397 -15.80 9.28 -3.74
N GLY A 398 -15.53 9.24 -2.43
CA GLY A 398 -16.57 9.04 -1.42
C GLY A 398 -17.19 7.64 -1.42
N HIS A 399 -16.40 6.60 -1.71
CA HIS A 399 -16.84 5.20 -1.61
C HIS A 399 -15.80 4.31 -0.94
N ILE A 400 -16.26 3.32 -0.19
CA ILE A 400 -15.41 2.34 0.51
C ILE A 400 -15.93 0.92 0.17
N PRO A 401 -15.10 0.02 -0.39
CA PRO A 401 -15.48 -1.37 -0.64
C PRO A 401 -15.56 -2.19 0.65
N GLY A 402 -16.29 -3.30 0.59
CA GLY A 402 -16.34 -4.30 1.67
C GLY A 402 -15.05 -5.07 1.89
N THR A 403 -14.85 -5.57 3.10
CA THR A 403 -13.83 -6.59 3.36
C THR A 403 -14.29 -7.91 2.73
N ARG A 404 -13.70 -8.27 1.60
CA ARG A 404 -14.06 -9.51 0.89
C ARG A 404 -13.85 -10.75 1.77
N ASN A 405 -14.78 -11.69 1.68
CA ASN A 405 -14.80 -12.98 2.39
C ASN A 405 -14.92 -12.90 3.92
N LEU A 406 -15.33 -11.76 4.48
CA LEU A 406 -15.74 -11.65 5.88
C LEU A 406 -17.18 -12.18 6.02
N HIS A 407 -17.32 -13.48 6.25
CA HIS A 407 -18.62 -14.14 6.44
C HIS A 407 -18.99 -14.20 7.92
N GLU A 408 -18.00 -14.50 8.76
CA GLU A 408 -18.16 -14.57 10.21
C GLU A 408 -16.98 -13.88 10.88
N ARG A 409 -17.30 -12.92 11.77
CA ARG A 409 -16.30 -12.14 12.51
C ARG A 409 -15.44 -13.05 13.37
N LEU A 410 -14.17 -12.71 13.53
CA LEU A 410 -13.32 -13.38 14.51
C LEU A 410 -13.91 -13.31 15.93
N PRO A 411 -13.66 -14.30 16.81
CA PRO A 411 -14.20 -14.34 18.16
C PRO A 411 -13.85 -13.08 18.94
N SER A 412 -14.84 -12.46 19.60
CA SER A 412 -14.62 -11.24 20.39
C SER A 412 -13.60 -11.44 21.50
N GLU A 413 -13.52 -12.65 22.07
CA GLU A 413 -12.52 -13.09 23.05
C GLU A 413 -11.10 -12.70 22.62
N GLU A 414 -10.74 -12.95 21.35
CA GLU A 414 -9.39 -12.70 20.83
C GLU A 414 -9.00 -11.21 20.91
N ILE A 415 -9.97 -10.29 20.84
CA ILE A 415 -9.73 -8.85 20.96
C ILE A 415 -9.88 -8.40 22.42
N CYS A 416 -10.85 -8.95 23.15
CA CYS A 416 -11.07 -8.67 24.57
C CYS A 416 -9.82 -8.96 25.40
N ASP A 417 -9.19 -10.12 25.19
CA ASP A 417 -8.01 -10.55 25.92
C ASP A 417 -6.84 -9.57 25.69
N LEU A 418 -6.61 -9.18 24.44
CA LEU A 418 -5.59 -8.19 24.05
C LEU A 418 -5.85 -6.81 24.66
N LEU A 419 -7.12 -6.38 24.76
CA LEU A 419 -7.49 -5.10 25.37
C LEU A 419 -7.42 -5.13 26.90
N ALA A 420 -7.71 -6.28 27.53
CA ALA A 420 -7.67 -6.47 28.97
C ALA A 420 -6.23 -6.39 29.51
N GLU A 421 -5.27 -7.00 28.80
CA GLU A 421 -3.83 -6.89 29.10
C GLU A 421 -3.34 -5.43 29.10
N GLN A 422 -4.05 -4.56 28.38
CA GLN A 422 -3.74 -3.13 28.23
C GLN A 422 -4.51 -2.23 29.21
N GLN A 423 -5.23 -2.81 30.17
CA GLN A 423 -6.08 -2.11 31.15
C GLN A 423 -7.15 -1.20 30.52
N VAL A 424 -7.64 -1.55 29.32
CA VAL A 424 -8.52 -0.67 28.52
C VAL A 424 -9.99 -0.81 28.90
N VAL A 425 -10.49 -1.97 29.39
CA VAL A 425 -11.94 -2.12 29.67
C VAL A 425 -12.27 -3.15 30.75
N SER A 426 -13.22 -2.83 31.64
CA SER A 426 -13.90 -3.78 32.56
C SER A 426 -15.18 -4.41 31.98
N ASN A 427 -15.68 -3.88 30.85
CA ASN A 427 -16.91 -4.27 30.14
C ASN A 427 -16.63 -4.57 28.64
N GLY A 428 -15.56 -5.33 28.37
CA GLY A 428 -14.90 -5.42 27.05
C GLY A 428 -15.72 -5.99 25.88
N GLN A 429 -16.73 -6.82 26.14
CA GLN A 429 -17.43 -7.54 25.06
C GLN A 429 -18.31 -6.62 24.20
N SER A 430 -19.12 -5.75 24.82
CA SER A 430 -19.95 -4.78 24.09
C SER A 430 -19.12 -3.77 23.29
N TYR A 431 -17.93 -3.42 23.80
CA TYR A 431 -16.96 -2.55 23.16
C TYR A 431 -16.40 -3.18 21.87
N VAL A 432 -15.92 -4.42 21.99
CA VAL A 432 -15.36 -5.18 20.88
C VAL A 432 -16.41 -5.43 19.80
N GLU A 433 -17.65 -5.74 20.19
CA GLU A 433 -18.73 -5.92 19.22
C GLU A 433 -19.00 -4.65 18.39
N ALA A 434 -18.97 -3.47 19.00
CA ALA A 434 -19.14 -2.20 18.29
C ALA A 434 -17.99 -1.95 17.31
N LEU A 435 -16.74 -2.20 17.72
CA LEU A 435 -15.58 -2.12 16.85
C LEU A 435 -15.68 -3.08 15.66
N GLN A 436 -16.06 -4.34 15.90
CA GLN A 436 -16.19 -5.33 14.84
C GLN A 436 -17.34 -5.01 13.87
N ARG A 437 -18.41 -4.34 14.31
CA ARG A 437 -19.46 -3.85 13.39
C ARG A 437 -18.91 -2.83 12.38
N CYS A 438 -17.88 -2.07 12.75
CA CYS A 438 -17.21 -1.15 11.83
C CYS A 438 -16.45 -1.89 10.70
N CYS A 439 -16.07 -3.16 10.93
CA CYS A 439 -15.38 -4.02 9.96
C CYS A 439 -16.32 -4.72 8.97
N THR A 440 -17.60 -4.84 9.35
CA THR A 440 -18.67 -5.47 8.55
C THR A 440 -19.42 -4.46 7.68
N LEU A 441 -18.88 -3.25 7.53
CA LEU A 441 -19.46 -2.21 6.67
C LEU A 441 -18.57 -2.02 5.44
N PRO A 442 -19.12 -2.11 4.22
CA PRO A 442 -20.45 -2.64 3.90
C PRO A 442 -20.61 -4.13 4.24
N GLY A 443 -21.86 -4.57 4.45
CA GLY A 443 -22.18 -5.97 4.71
C GLY A 443 -21.99 -6.85 3.46
N HIS A 444 -22.07 -8.17 3.63
CA HIS A 444 -21.80 -9.15 2.58
C HIS A 444 -22.61 -8.93 1.27
N ASP A 445 -23.85 -8.43 1.38
CA ASP A 445 -24.73 -8.18 0.23
C ASP A 445 -24.59 -6.77 -0.37
N GLN A 446 -23.74 -5.92 0.22
CA GLN A 446 -23.42 -4.59 -0.28
C GLN A 446 -21.92 -4.55 -0.61
N PRO A 447 -21.50 -4.39 -1.87
CA PRO A 447 -20.08 -4.42 -2.21
C PRO A 447 -19.36 -3.13 -1.80
N ARG A 448 -20.09 -2.04 -1.49
CA ARG A 448 -19.55 -0.74 -1.06
C ARG A 448 -20.52 0.04 -0.18
N VAL A 449 -19.99 0.94 0.66
CA VAL A 449 -20.76 2.02 1.30
C VAL A 449 -20.42 3.38 0.69
N THR A 450 -21.38 4.30 0.73
CA THR A 450 -21.10 5.72 0.54
C THR A 450 -20.33 6.22 1.75
N PHE A 451 -19.27 6.97 1.49
CA PHE A 451 -18.46 7.64 2.48
C PHE A 451 -18.92 9.12 2.52
N PRO A 452 -19.86 9.49 3.40
CA PRO A 452 -20.38 10.85 3.45
C PRO A 452 -19.34 11.81 4.00
N ARG A 453 -19.45 13.10 3.64
CA ARG A 453 -18.73 14.15 4.37
C ARG A 453 -19.38 14.29 5.74
N ILE A 454 -18.61 14.13 6.81
CA ILE A 454 -19.10 14.45 8.16
C ILE A 454 -18.96 15.96 8.35
N SER A 455 -20.09 16.64 8.59
CA SER A 455 -20.18 18.10 8.75
C SER A 455 -20.14 18.56 10.22
N SER A 456 -19.72 17.71 11.16
CA SER A 456 -19.68 18.07 12.58
C SER A 456 -18.39 18.81 12.93
N GLY A 457 -18.50 20.10 13.28
CA GLY A 457 -17.39 20.92 13.77
C GLY A 457 -16.72 21.77 12.67
N THR A 458 -15.40 21.97 12.79
CA THR A 458 -14.58 22.83 11.91
C THR A 458 -14.15 22.15 10.59
N ARG A 459 -14.61 20.93 10.32
CA ARG A 459 -14.16 20.10 9.21
C ARG A 459 -15.31 19.79 8.23
N ASN A 460 -15.06 19.98 6.94
CA ASN A 460 -16.00 19.63 5.86
C ASN A 460 -15.32 18.81 4.75
N ARG A 461 -14.54 17.80 5.14
CA ARG A 461 -13.79 16.94 4.20
C ARG A 461 -13.58 15.56 4.79
N ARG A 462 -13.56 14.53 3.93
CA ARG A 462 -13.30 13.14 4.31
C ARG A 462 -11.87 12.91 4.81
N VAL A 463 -11.67 11.98 5.75
CA VAL A 463 -10.37 11.43 6.19
C VAL A 463 -10.33 9.94 6.09
N ALA A 464 -9.20 9.45 5.60
CA ALA A 464 -8.85 8.07 5.81
C ALA A 464 -7.44 7.94 6.39
N LEU A 465 -7.31 6.98 7.30
CA LEU A 465 -6.03 6.49 7.79
C LEU A 465 -5.73 5.16 7.10
N THR A 466 -4.50 4.96 6.66
CA THR A 466 -4.05 3.69 6.06
C THR A 466 -2.83 3.16 6.78
N ASN A 467 -2.82 1.85 7.04
CA ASN A 467 -1.79 1.18 7.82
C ASN A 467 -0.96 0.21 6.99
N SER A 468 0.32 0.08 7.33
CA SER A 468 1.16 -1.01 6.86
C SER A 468 2.17 -1.41 7.93
N PHE A 469 2.16 -2.69 8.28
CA PHE A 469 3.02 -3.30 9.30
C PHE A 469 3.85 -4.40 8.66
N GLY A 470 5.13 -4.49 9.00
CA GLY A 470 6.06 -5.38 8.31
C GLY A 470 6.94 -6.18 9.26
N PHE A 471 7.51 -7.26 8.72
CA PHE A 471 8.54 -8.05 9.42
C PHE A 471 9.68 -7.17 9.93
N GLY A 472 10.27 -7.58 11.05
CA GLY A 472 11.18 -6.76 11.86
C GLY A 472 10.46 -5.73 12.72
N GLY A 473 9.11 -5.75 12.78
CA GLY A 473 8.33 -4.87 13.63
C GLY A 473 8.20 -3.44 13.10
N THR A 474 8.36 -3.25 11.79
CA THR A 474 8.34 -1.92 11.17
C THR A 474 6.91 -1.48 10.86
N ASN A 475 6.49 -0.33 11.41
CA ASN A 475 5.11 0.16 11.30
C ASN A 475 5.05 1.55 10.69
N ALA A 476 4.11 1.72 9.76
CA ALA A 476 3.81 2.98 9.09
C ALA A 476 2.30 3.23 9.06
N SER A 477 1.90 4.48 9.27
CA SER A 477 0.53 4.95 9.07
C SER A 477 0.51 6.29 8.34
N LEU A 478 -0.38 6.46 7.37
CA LEU A 478 -0.60 7.74 6.69
C LEU A 478 -2.04 8.22 6.90
N VAL A 479 -2.20 9.53 7.00
CA VAL A 479 -3.51 10.20 7.02
C VAL A 479 -3.69 10.97 5.71
N LEU A 480 -4.70 10.59 4.94
CA LEU A 480 -5.10 11.24 3.70
C LEU A 480 -6.45 11.93 3.91
N ALA A 481 -6.61 13.10 3.31
CA ALA A 481 -7.85 13.86 3.32
C ALA A 481 -8.34 14.18 1.91
N GLU A 482 -9.66 14.32 1.77
CA GLU A 482 -10.25 14.92 0.57
C GLU A 482 -9.67 16.32 0.37
N TRP A 483 -9.31 16.64 -0.88
CA TRP A 483 -8.71 17.93 -1.20
C TRP A 483 -9.69 19.09 -0.96
N THR A 484 -9.17 20.16 -0.36
CA THR A 484 -9.84 21.45 -0.22
C THR A 484 -8.83 22.54 -0.53
N GLU A 485 -9.20 23.53 -1.36
CA GLU A 485 -8.31 24.64 -1.75
C GLU A 485 -7.78 25.42 -0.54
#